data_AF-A0A9D8QU38-F1
#
_entry.id   AF-A0A9D8QU38-F1
#
_cell.length_a   1.000
_cell.length_b   1.000
_cell.length_c   1.000
_cell.angle_alpha   90.00
_cell.angle_beta   90.00
_cell.angle_gamma   90.00
#
_symmetry.space_group_name_H-M   'P 1'
#
loop_
_entity.id
_entity.type
_entity.pdbx_description
1 polymer ?
#
loop_
_entity_poly.entity_id
_entity_poly.type
_entity_poly.pdbx_seq_one_letter_code
_entity_poly.pdbx_strand_id
1 'polypeptide(L)'
;MKSLVTTNTVKKTERVFLVGVQINERSMIEVQESLDELAELAKTAGGFVVDRGTQVLERPVAATFIGSVKAQQFASLCKEKEIDTVIFDDELSPAQSKNLE
;
A
#
# COMPACT_ATOMS: atom_id res chain seq x y z
N MET A 1 2.74 -24.72 -38.24
CA MET A 1 2.82 -25.02 -36.78
C MET A 1 4.25 -24.86 -36.30
N LYS A 2 4.56 -23.77 -35.60
CA LYS A 2 5.69 -23.65 -34.66
C LYS A 2 5.30 -22.58 -33.63
N SER A 3 4.91 -23.02 -32.43
CA SER A 3 4.91 -22.13 -31.26
C SER A 3 6.29 -22.25 -30.62
N LEU A 4 7.03 -21.13 -30.55
CA LEU A 4 8.40 -21.04 -30.02
C LEU A 4 8.49 -19.92 -28.99
N VAL A 5 7.53 -19.80 -28.08
CA VAL A 5 7.67 -18.91 -26.94
C VAL A 5 7.33 -19.68 -25.67
N THR A 6 8.35 -20.32 -25.11
CA THR A 6 8.34 -20.72 -23.69
C THR A 6 8.84 -19.52 -22.90
N THR A 7 7.96 -18.59 -22.53
CA THR A 7 8.29 -17.59 -21.50
C THR A 7 8.12 -18.24 -20.14
N ASN A 8 9.18 -18.89 -19.67
CA ASN A 8 9.28 -19.28 -18.27
C ASN A 8 9.74 -18.06 -17.46
N THR A 9 8.85 -17.08 -17.29
CA THR A 9 9.12 -15.91 -16.46
C THR A 9 8.57 -16.19 -15.07
N VAL A 10 9.43 -16.66 -14.16
CA VAL A 10 9.07 -16.74 -12.74
C VAL A 10 8.88 -15.30 -12.25
N LYS A 11 7.63 -14.84 -12.20
CA LYS A 11 7.29 -13.51 -11.68
C LYS A 11 7.53 -13.55 -10.16
N LYS A 12 8.48 -12.75 -9.67
CA LYS A 12 8.70 -12.58 -8.22
C LYS A 12 7.39 -12.09 -7.60
N THR A 13 6.93 -12.73 -6.54
CA THR A 13 5.79 -12.27 -5.74
C THR A 13 6.16 -10.94 -5.10
N GLU A 14 5.43 -9.87 -5.42
CA GLU A 14 5.67 -8.54 -4.87
C GLU A 14 5.28 -8.51 -3.39
N ARG A 15 6.18 -8.01 -2.54
CA ARG A 15 5.94 -7.84 -1.11
C ARG A 15 5.22 -6.52 -0.87
N VAL A 16 4.01 -6.60 -0.34
CA VAL A 16 3.07 -5.47 -0.27
C VAL A 16 2.92 -4.97 1.17
N PHE A 17 2.92 -3.66 1.35
CA PHE A 17 2.51 -2.98 2.57
C PHE A 17 1.25 -2.16 2.32
N LEU A 18 0.23 -2.33 3.15
CA LEU A 18 -1.05 -1.61 2.99
C LEU A 18 -1.11 -0.41 3.94
N VAL A 19 -1.69 0.70 3.48
CA VAL A 19 -1.88 1.91 4.30
C VAL A 19 -3.33 2.33 4.27
N GLY A 20 -3.95 2.39 5.44
CA GLY A 20 -5.30 2.92 5.62
C GLY A 20 -5.29 4.15 6.52
N VAL A 21 -6.17 5.12 6.24
CA VAL A 21 -6.25 6.35 7.04
C VAL A 21 -7.66 6.56 7.56
N GLN A 22 -7.77 6.79 8.86
CA GLN A 22 -9.01 7.22 9.47
C GLN A 22 -9.12 8.74 9.34
N ILE A 23 -10.11 9.19 8.57
CA ILE A 23 -10.42 10.61 8.35
C ILE A 23 -11.94 10.79 8.45
N ASN A 24 -12.38 11.93 8.96
CA ASN A 24 -13.79 12.28 9.14
C ASN A 24 -14.53 11.28 10.06
N GLU A 25 -15.73 10.88 9.67
CA GLU A 25 -16.62 9.99 10.44
C GLU A 25 -16.29 8.51 10.25
N ARG A 26 -15.32 8.17 9.37
CA ARG A 26 -14.88 6.79 9.18
C ARG A 26 -14.29 6.26 10.48
N SER A 27 -14.81 5.16 10.97
CA SER A 27 -14.33 4.49 12.18
C SER A 27 -13.06 3.67 11.87
N MET A 28 -12.27 3.37 12.91
CA MET A 28 -11.14 2.46 12.75
C MET A 28 -11.56 1.05 12.32
N ILE A 29 -12.78 0.63 12.65
CA ILE A 29 -13.31 -0.69 12.25
C ILE A 29 -13.50 -0.71 10.73
N GLU A 30 -14.15 0.31 10.16
CA GLU A 30 -14.35 0.42 8.71
C GLU A 30 -13.03 0.56 7.93
N VAL A 31 -12.04 1.25 8.50
CA VAL A 31 -10.68 1.27 7.92
C VAL A 31 -10.09 -0.13 7.92
N GLN A 32 -10.27 -0.87 9.00
CA GLN A 32 -9.68 -2.20 9.14
C GLN A 32 -10.33 -3.22 8.20
N GLU A 33 -11.65 -3.17 8.06
CA GLU A 33 -12.43 -4.02 7.14
C GLU A 33 -12.04 -3.74 5.67
N SER A 34 -11.88 -2.48 5.29
CA SER A 34 -11.41 -2.11 3.95
C SER A 34 -10.00 -2.63 3.66
N LEU A 35 -9.10 -2.55 4.66
CA LEU A 35 -7.75 -3.11 4.53
C LEU A 35 -7.75 -4.64 4.43
N ASP A 36 -8.73 -5.33 5.04
CA ASP A 36 -8.90 -6.78 4.89
C ASP A 36 -9.35 -7.11 3.45
N GLU A 37 -10.28 -6.36 2.88
CA GLU A 37 -10.69 -6.49 1.48
C GLU A 37 -9.51 -6.21 0.52
N LEU A 38 -8.81 -5.10 0.73
CA LEU A 38 -7.66 -4.71 -0.07
C LEU A 38 -6.54 -5.77 -0.02
N ALA A 39 -6.37 -6.45 1.11
CA ALA A 39 -5.41 -7.55 1.22
C ALA A 39 -5.78 -8.75 0.34
N GLU A 40 -7.07 -9.13 0.29
CA GLU A 40 -7.52 -10.21 -0.60
C GLU A 40 -7.43 -9.81 -2.08
N LEU A 41 -7.67 -8.54 -2.43
CA LEU A 41 -7.45 -8.02 -3.78
C LEU A 41 -5.97 -8.07 -4.18
N ALA A 42 -5.08 -7.58 -3.32
CA ALA A 42 -3.63 -7.61 -3.56
C ALA A 42 -3.12 -9.05 -3.73
N LYS A 43 -3.61 -9.98 -2.91
CA LYS A 43 -3.31 -11.41 -3.02
C LYS A 43 -3.82 -12.02 -4.32
N THR A 44 -5.03 -11.69 -4.73
CA THR A 44 -5.60 -12.12 -6.02
C THR A 44 -4.79 -11.60 -7.21
N ALA A 45 -4.22 -10.39 -7.09
CA ALA A 45 -3.31 -9.81 -8.07
C ALA A 45 -1.88 -10.41 -8.06
N GLY A 46 -1.60 -11.34 -7.14
CA GLY A 46 -0.30 -12.02 -7.01
C GLY A 46 0.70 -11.32 -6.08
N GLY A 47 0.24 -10.35 -5.28
CA GLY A 47 1.02 -9.75 -4.19
C GLY A 47 1.02 -10.60 -2.92
N PHE A 48 2.04 -10.43 -2.09
CA PHE A 48 2.15 -11.00 -0.75
C PHE A 48 2.12 -9.86 0.27
N VAL A 49 0.99 -9.69 0.95
CA VAL A 49 0.83 -8.67 1.99
C VAL A 49 1.67 -9.06 3.20
N VAL A 50 2.69 -8.25 3.48
CA VAL A 50 3.64 -8.48 4.57
C VAL A 50 3.15 -7.86 5.86
N ASP A 51 2.58 -6.66 5.78
CA ASP A 51 2.07 -5.91 6.93
C ASP A 51 1.13 -4.78 6.47
N ARG A 52 0.53 -4.09 7.44
CA ARG A 52 -0.29 -2.89 7.21
C ARG A 52 -0.04 -1.82 8.25
N GLY A 53 -0.19 -0.57 7.85
CA GLY A 53 -0.12 0.60 8.70
C GLY A 53 -1.42 1.38 8.68
N THR A 54 -1.78 1.94 9.83
CA THR A 54 -2.90 2.89 9.93
C THR A 54 -2.45 4.23 10.49
N GLN A 55 -3.20 5.27 10.15
CA GLN A 55 -3.00 6.61 10.67
C GLN A 55 -4.36 7.28 10.91
N VAL A 56 -4.46 8.04 12.00
CA VAL A 56 -5.65 8.85 12.30
C VAL A 56 -5.33 10.31 12.02
N LEU A 57 -6.15 10.99 11.21
CA LEU A 57 -6.00 12.40 10.87
C LEU A 57 -7.34 13.13 10.87
N GLU A 58 -7.31 14.42 11.23
CA GLU A 58 -8.47 15.30 11.02
C GLU A 58 -8.69 15.60 9.53
N ARG A 59 -7.62 15.67 8.74
CA ARG A 59 -7.63 15.93 7.30
C ARG A 59 -6.36 15.41 6.64
N PRO A 60 -6.40 15.07 5.34
CA PRO A 60 -5.21 14.68 4.59
C PRO A 60 -4.14 15.78 4.59
N VAL A 61 -2.87 15.37 4.66
CA VAL A 61 -1.74 16.29 4.47
C VAL A 61 -1.48 16.44 2.96
N ALA A 62 -1.52 17.67 2.45
CA ALA A 62 -1.36 17.96 1.02
C ALA A 62 -0.06 17.38 0.43
N ALA A 63 1.02 17.33 1.23
CA ALA A 63 2.31 16.84 0.78
C ALA A 63 2.38 15.30 0.69
N THR A 64 1.97 14.55 1.71
CA THR A 64 2.24 13.10 1.81
C THR A 64 1.04 12.26 2.20
N PHE A 65 -0.16 12.84 2.25
CA PHE A 65 -1.41 12.25 2.75
C PHE A 65 -1.39 11.94 4.26
N ILE A 66 -0.42 11.16 4.73
CA ILE A 66 -0.25 10.67 6.12
C ILE A 66 0.63 11.56 7.02
N GLY A 67 1.23 12.62 6.47
CA GLY A 67 2.21 13.48 7.16
C GLY A 67 3.64 12.94 7.08
N SER A 68 4.64 13.82 7.21
CA SER A 68 6.06 13.50 6.97
C SER A 68 6.63 12.52 7.98
N VAL A 69 6.31 12.69 9.26
CA VAL A 69 6.79 11.80 10.34
C VAL A 69 6.30 10.38 10.13
N LYS A 70 5.00 10.21 9.83
CA LYS A 70 4.42 8.88 9.59
C LYS A 70 4.96 8.25 8.31
N ALA A 71 5.12 9.04 7.24
CA ALA A 71 5.74 8.58 6.00
C ALA A 71 7.18 8.06 6.23
N GLN A 72 7.99 8.76 7.02
CA GLN A 72 9.35 8.31 7.37
C GLN A 72 9.35 7.02 8.22
N GLN A 73 8.40 6.88 9.14
CA GLN A 73 8.23 5.65 9.93
C GLN A 73 7.89 4.46 9.01
N PHE A 74 6.91 4.63 8.12
CA PHE A 74 6.51 3.59 7.19
C PHE A 74 7.61 3.28 6.15
N ALA A 75 8.35 4.28 5.67
CA ALA A 75 9.50 4.06 4.79
C ALA A 75 10.59 3.22 5.48
N SER A 76 10.87 3.50 6.76
CA SER A 76 11.84 2.72 7.55
C SER A 76 11.38 1.26 7.72
N LEU A 77 10.09 1.06 8.04
CA LEU A 77 9.47 -0.26 8.15
C LEU A 77 9.52 -1.01 6.81
N CYS A 78 9.20 -0.32 5.71
CA CYS A 78 9.22 -0.90 4.37
C CYS A 78 10.63 -1.38 3.99
N LYS A 79 11.66 -0.59 4.34
CA LYS A 79 13.05 -0.96 4.13
C LYS A 79 13.45 -2.16 4.99
N GLU A 80 13.08 -2.17 6.27
CA GLU A 80 13.37 -3.29 7.19
C GLU A 80 12.71 -4.60 6.73
N LYS A 81 11.48 -4.52 6.24
CA LYS A 81 10.68 -5.67 5.83
C LYS A 81 10.83 -6.04 4.35
N GLU A 82 11.76 -5.38 3.64
CA GLU A 82 11.99 -5.59 2.20
C GLU A 82 10.70 -5.53 1.39
N ILE A 83 9.89 -4.49 1.61
CA ILE A 83 8.65 -4.24 0.88
C ILE A 83 8.99 -3.76 -0.53
N ASP A 84 8.35 -4.36 -1.53
CA ASP A 84 8.50 -3.97 -2.94
C ASP A 84 7.43 -2.92 -3.33
N THR A 85 6.26 -2.92 -2.70
CA THR A 85 5.13 -2.07 -3.08
C THR A 85 4.32 -1.60 -1.88
N VAL A 86 3.96 -0.31 -1.85
CA VAL A 86 3.04 0.28 -0.88
C VAL A 86 1.72 0.59 -1.58
N ILE A 87 0.60 0.14 -1.00
CA ILE A 87 -0.74 0.42 -1.52
C ILE A 87 -1.51 1.22 -0.48
N PHE A 88 -2.04 2.37 -0.88
CA PHE A 88 -2.95 3.17 -0.07
C PHE A 88 -4.40 2.76 -0.38
N ASP A 89 -5.21 2.61 0.66
CA ASP A 89 -6.66 2.36 0.58
C ASP A 89 -7.40 3.58 -0.03
N ASP A 90 -6.84 4.77 0.14
CA ASP A 90 -7.35 6.02 -0.40
C ASP A 90 -6.52 6.48 -1.61
N GLU A 91 -7.18 7.21 -2.53
CA GLU A 91 -6.53 7.77 -3.70
C GLU A 91 -5.55 8.89 -3.31
N LEU A 92 -4.34 8.83 -3.87
CA LEU A 92 -3.34 9.86 -3.74
C LEU A 92 -3.38 10.82 -4.93
N SER A 93 -3.31 12.12 -4.65
CA SER A 93 -3.03 13.10 -5.70
C SER A 93 -1.63 12.86 -6.31
N PRO A 94 -1.38 13.31 -7.56
CA PRO A 94 -0.06 13.16 -8.19
C PRO A 94 1.09 13.76 -7.37
N ALA A 95 0.83 14.85 -6.65
CA ALA A 95 1.82 15.47 -5.76
C ALA A 95 2.13 14.59 -4.54
N GLN A 96 1.13 13.92 -3.97
CA GLN A 96 1.31 13.02 -2.83
C GLN A 96 2.11 11.78 -3.22
N SER A 97 1.75 11.12 -4.33
CA SER A 97 2.51 9.96 -4.82
C SER A 97 3.98 10.31 -5.07
N LYS A 98 4.23 11.43 -5.77
CA LYS A 98 5.61 11.90 -6.04
C LYS A 98 6.42 12.17 -4.77
N ASN A 99 5.78 12.66 -3.71
CA ASN A 99 6.46 12.96 -2.45
C ASN A 99 6.67 11.72 -1.56
N LEU A 100 5.98 10.61 -1.86
CA LEU A 100 6.08 9.34 -1.15
C LEU A 100 7.03 8.34 -1.84
N GLU A 101 7.29 8.53 -3.14
CA GLU A 101 8.37 7.87 -3.91
C GLU A 101 9.76 8.35 -3.48
#